data_AF-A0A699VGQ2-F1
#
_entry.id   AF-A0A699VGQ2-F1
#
_cell.length_a   1.000
_cell.length_b   1.000
_cell.length_c   1.000
_cell.angle_alpha   90.00
_cell.angle_beta   90.00
_cell.angle_gamma   90.00
#
_symmetry.space_group_name_H-M   'P 1'
#
loop_
_entity.id
_entity.type
_entity.pdbx_description
1 polymer ?
#
loop_
_entity_poly.entity_id
_entity_poly.type
_entity_poly.pdbx_seq_one_letter_code
_entity_poly.pdbx_strand_id
1 'polypeptide(L)'
;PITQEKATYSQLSTISAGGYLVEETRRQQFIVGTNEEGQADQDLFVVSLRRNATAALVTEKNEAFSTVTGTLDPNGGTSYNLRLSPARSRRKHDAFIRAGLAPQAAAGKKMQLTKVEGNDKLVSQLLTETVPVDEHESPPLSDLAAPLYVAETYDFAVKLRRHQ
;
A
#
# COMPACT_ATOMS: atom_id res chain seq x y z
N PRO A 1 -23.64 15.15 12.38
CA PRO A 1 -22.23 15.22 12.81
C PRO A 1 -21.65 13.81 12.90
N ILE A 2 -20.78 13.42 11.98
CA ILE A 2 -20.07 12.13 12.05
C ILE A 2 -18.83 12.40 12.91
N THR A 3 -18.86 11.97 14.16
CA THR A 3 -17.73 12.04 15.08
C THR A 3 -16.95 10.73 15.00
N GLN A 4 -15.66 10.84 14.70
CA GLN A 4 -14.74 9.71 14.60
C GLN A 4 -14.32 9.30 16.01
N GLU A 5 -14.91 8.23 16.55
CA GLU A 5 -14.82 7.93 17.99
C GLU A 5 -13.48 7.28 18.41
N LYS A 6 -12.79 6.55 17.50
CA LYS A 6 -11.45 5.97 17.75
C LYS A 6 -10.67 5.85 16.43
N ALA A 7 -9.51 6.48 16.34
CA ALA A 7 -8.62 6.42 15.17
C ALA A 7 -7.60 5.27 15.26
N THR A 8 -7.95 4.16 15.91
CA THR A 8 -7.02 3.04 16.12
C THR A 8 -7.50 1.83 15.33
N TYR A 9 -6.74 1.47 14.31
CA TYR A 9 -6.89 0.19 13.60
C TYR A 9 -6.15 -0.89 14.38
N SER A 10 -6.81 -2.03 14.62
CA SER A 10 -6.16 -3.24 15.18
C SER A 10 -5.88 -4.22 14.05
N GLN A 11 -4.65 -4.71 13.98
CA GLN A 11 -4.26 -5.75 13.04
C GLN A 11 -5.06 -7.03 13.32
N LEU A 12 -5.75 -7.55 12.31
CA LEU A 12 -6.60 -8.75 12.44
C LEU A 12 -5.83 -10.06 12.23
N SER A 13 -4.68 -10.03 11.56
CA SER A 13 -3.90 -11.21 11.21
C SER A 13 -2.45 -11.05 11.62
N THR A 14 -1.85 -12.09 12.19
CA THR A 14 -0.41 -12.15 12.51
C THR A 14 0.48 -12.32 11.28
N ILE A 15 -0.11 -12.45 10.09
CA ILE A 15 0.62 -12.63 8.84
C ILE A 15 1.09 -11.27 8.30
N SER A 16 2.38 -11.16 7.98
CA SER A 16 2.99 -9.97 7.37
C SER A 16 3.27 -10.18 5.89
N ALA A 17 2.87 -9.20 5.06
CA ALA A 17 3.25 -9.13 3.66
C ALA A 17 4.19 -7.94 3.36
N GLY A 18 4.66 -7.25 4.40
CA GLY A 18 5.51 -6.07 4.26
C GLY A 18 6.90 -6.44 3.76
N GLY A 19 7.24 -6.06 2.53
CA GLY A 19 8.54 -6.37 1.93
C GLY A 19 9.75 -5.86 2.73
N TYR A 20 9.58 -4.70 3.38
CA TYR A 20 10.61 -4.14 4.28
C TYR A 20 10.83 -5.04 5.51
N LEU A 21 9.77 -5.50 6.16
CA LEU A 21 9.85 -6.41 7.31
C LEU A 21 10.49 -7.74 6.95
N VAL A 22 10.15 -8.32 5.79
CA VAL A 22 10.77 -9.55 5.28
C VAL A 22 12.29 -9.39 5.16
N GLU A 23 12.75 -8.27 4.60
CA GLU A 23 14.18 -8.02 4.43
C GLU A 23 14.89 -7.67 5.75
N GLU A 24 14.21 -6.97 6.66
CA GLU A 24 14.71 -6.67 7.99
C GLU A 24 14.94 -7.97 8.79
N THR A 25 13.95 -8.86 8.86
CA THR A 25 14.07 -10.16 9.51
C THR A 25 15.17 -11.01 8.85
N ARG A 26 15.25 -11.03 7.51
CA ARG A 26 16.34 -11.75 6.81
C ARG A 26 17.72 -11.23 7.19
N ARG A 27 17.86 -9.94 7.53
CA ARG A 27 19.15 -9.35 7.93
C ARG A 27 19.53 -9.63 9.38
N GLN A 28 18.56 -9.88 10.26
CA GLN A 28 18.82 -10.18 11.68
C GLN A 28 19.76 -11.38 11.86
N GLN A 29 19.67 -12.41 11.02
CA GLN A 29 20.56 -13.59 11.08
C GLN A 29 22.05 -13.27 10.88
N PHE A 30 22.38 -12.11 10.31
CA PHE A 30 23.77 -11.69 10.06
C PHE A 30 24.30 -10.72 11.13
N ILE A 31 23.49 -10.38 12.12
CA ILE A 31 23.92 -9.58 13.28
C ILE A 31 24.66 -10.52 14.22
N VAL A 32 25.97 -10.30 14.34
CA VAL A 32 26.86 -11.14 15.15
C VAL A 32 26.46 -11.07 16.63
N GLY A 33 26.14 -12.22 17.23
CA GLY A 33 25.97 -12.37 18.69
C GLY A 33 24.59 -12.81 19.17
N THR A 34 23.58 -12.89 18.30
CA THR A 34 22.23 -13.34 18.67
C THR A 34 21.91 -14.68 18.00
N ASN A 35 22.23 -15.78 18.69
CA ASN A 35 21.60 -17.09 18.45
C ASN A 35 20.26 -17.21 19.21
N GLU A 36 19.72 -16.08 19.67
CA GLU A 36 18.45 -16.01 20.39
C GLU A 36 17.33 -15.93 19.36
N GLU A 37 16.25 -16.70 19.60
CA GLU A 37 15.03 -16.64 18.80
C GLU A 37 14.52 -15.19 18.80
N GLY A 38 14.51 -14.56 17.63
CA GLY A 38 14.05 -13.19 17.48
C GLY A 38 12.53 -13.12 17.61
N GLN A 39 11.99 -11.97 18.00
CA GLN A 39 10.53 -11.76 18.02
C GLN A 39 9.90 -12.04 16.64
N ALA A 40 10.65 -11.82 15.56
CA ALA A 40 10.22 -12.05 14.19
C ALA A 40 10.36 -13.51 13.69
N ASP A 41 10.97 -14.42 14.46
CA ASP A 41 11.04 -15.85 14.10
C ASP A 41 9.65 -16.53 14.17
N GLN A 42 8.73 -15.94 14.93
CA GLN A 42 7.34 -16.40 15.03
C GLN A 42 6.43 -15.73 13.98
N ASP A 43 6.95 -14.81 13.18
CA ASP A 43 6.15 -14.10 12.18
C ASP A 43 5.94 -14.98 10.94
N LEU A 44 4.69 -14.99 10.45
CA LEU A 44 4.34 -15.64 9.20
C LEU A 44 4.43 -14.63 8.06
N PHE A 45 5.36 -14.84 7.14
CA PHE A 45 5.52 -13.97 5.97
C PHE A 45 4.83 -14.53 4.74
N VAL A 46 4.10 -13.68 4.02
CA VAL A 46 3.59 -13.98 2.68
C VAL A 46 4.53 -13.37 1.65
N VAL A 47 5.03 -14.18 0.72
CA VAL A 47 5.93 -13.75 -0.36
C VAL A 47 5.27 -13.97 -1.71
N SER A 48 5.26 -12.93 -2.53
CA SER A 48 4.72 -12.99 -3.90
C SER A 48 5.58 -13.89 -4.78
N LEU A 49 4.93 -14.70 -5.61
CA LEU A 49 5.59 -15.60 -6.56
C LEU A 49 5.30 -15.15 -7.99
N ARG A 50 6.27 -15.36 -8.88
CA ARG A 50 6.13 -15.19 -10.32
C ARG A 50 6.59 -16.45 -11.05
N ARG A 51 6.17 -16.61 -12.31
CA ARG A 51 6.77 -17.62 -13.20
C ARG A 51 8.03 -17.05 -13.85
N ASN A 52 9.10 -17.83 -13.88
CA ASN A 52 10.30 -17.50 -14.64
C ASN A 52 10.18 -17.92 -16.12
N ALA A 53 11.23 -17.71 -16.91
CA ALA A 53 11.24 -18.06 -18.34
C ALA A 53 11.05 -19.57 -18.61
N THR A 54 11.34 -20.42 -17.62
CA THR A 54 11.13 -21.88 -17.69
C THR A 54 9.82 -22.33 -17.05
N ALA A 55 8.86 -21.40 -16.83
CA ALA A 55 7.57 -21.61 -16.19
C ALA A 55 7.61 -22.09 -14.72
N ALA A 56 8.78 -22.13 -14.08
CA ALA A 56 8.94 -22.47 -12.68
C ALA A 56 8.50 -21.29 -11.79
N LEU A 57 7.93 -21.60 -10.63
CA LEU A 57 7.58 -20.60 -9.62
C LEU A 57 8.85 -20.14 -8.91
N VAL A 58 9.10 -18.84 -8.92
CA VAL A 58 10.20 -18.18 -8.21
C VAL A 58 9.64 -17.01 -7.42
N THR A 59 10.37 -16.56 -6.39
CA THR A 59 9.96 -15.37 -5.64
C THR A 59 10.01 -14.14 -6.54
N GLU A 60 8.97 -13.30 -6.46
CA GLU A 60 8.96 -12.00 -7.11
C GLU A 60 9.76 -11.00 -6.28
N LYS A 61 10.70 -10.32 -6.93
CA LYS A 61 11.56 -9.32 -6.31
C LYS A 61 11.44 -7.99 -7.08
N ASN A 62 12.57 -7.36 -7.43
CA ASN A 62 12.63 -6.09 -8.15
C ASN A 62 12.72 -6.23 -9.67
N GLU A 63 12.60 -7.43 -10.26
CA GLU A 63 12.89 -7.64 -11.69
C GLU A 63 11.92 -6.92 -12.63
N ALA A 64 10.70 -6.61 -12.15
CA ALA A 64 9.71 -5.86 -12.89
C ALA A 64 9.84 -4.32 -12.73
N PHE A 65 10.83 -3.86 -11.97
CA PHE A 65 10.99 -2.47 -11.56
C PHE A 65 12.24 -1.85 -12.17
N SER A 66 12.10 -0.63 -12.72
CA SER A 66 13.21 0.16 -13.23
C SER A 66 13.96 0.86 -12.10
N THR A 67 13.25 1.31 -11.06
CA THR A 67 13.83 1.96 -9.89
C THR A 67 13.14 1.48 -8.61
N VAL A 68 13.95 1.25 -7.57
CA VAL A 68 13.50 0.95 -6.21
C VAL A 68 14.46 1.66 -5.25
N THR A 69 13.96 2.58 -4.44
CA THR A 69 14.75 3.31 -3.44
C THR A 69 14.03 3.32 -2.10
N GLY A 70 14.77 3.65 -1.03
CA GLY A 70 14.22 3.65 0.32
C GLY A 70 14.01 2.25 0.90
N THR A 71 14.55 1.20 0.27
CA THR A 71 14.61 -0.15 0.85
C THR A 71 15.95 -0.39 1.54
N LEU A 72 16.04 -1.45 2.35
CA LEU A 72 17.31 -1.90 2.96
C LEU A 72 18.31 -2.43 1.94
N ASP A 73 17.83 -2.80 0.75
CA ASP A 73 18.67 -3.26 -0.35
C ASP A 73 18.13 -2.81 -1.71
N PRO A 74 18.36 -1.53 -2.08
CA PRO A 74 17.83 -0.99 -3.33
C PRO A 74 18.48 -1.63 -4.56
N ASN A 75 19.71 -2.15 -4.42
CA ASN A 75 20.50 -2.69 -5.53
C ASN A 75 20.70 -4.23 -5.48
N GLY A 76 20.55 -4.87 -4.32
CA GLY A 76 20.92 -6.27 -4.10
C GLY A 76 19.85 -7.29 -4.44
N GLY A 77 18.76 -6.88 -5.10
CA GLY A 77 17.79 -7.83 -5.66
C GLY A 77 17.08 -8.67 -4.60
N THR A 78 16.77 -8.09 -3.44
CA THR A 78 16.02 -8.72 -2.34
C THR A 78 14.80 -7.90 -1.90
N SER A 79 14.33 -6.98 -2.74
CA SER A 79 13.10 -6.23 -2.48
C SER A 79 11.87 -7.08 -2.78
N TYR A 80 11.26 -7.68 -1.76
CA TYR A 80 10.04 -8.51 -1.89
C TYR A 80 8.77 -7.66 -1.88
N ASN A 81 7.69 -8.23 -2.43
CA ASN A 81 6.32 -7.70 -2.32
C ASN A 81 6.13 -6.23 -2.70
N LEU A 82 6.98 -5.69 -3.58
CA LEU A 82 6.91 -4.29 -4.00
C LEU A 82 5.53 -3.93 -4.54
N ARG A 83 4.87 -4.82 -5.29
CA ARG A 83 3.49 -4.60 -5.79
C ARG A 83 2.42 -4.50 -4.71
N LEU A 84 2.68 -5.03 -3.52
CA LEU A 84 1.76 -5.01 -2.38
C LEU A 84 1.99 -3.81 -1.47
N SER A 85 2.97 -2.95 -1.79
CA SER A 85 3.20 -1.73 -1.02
C SER A 85 1.95 -0.85 -1.00
N PRO A 86 1.70 -0.07 0.08
CA PRO A 86 0.46 0.68 0.24
C PRO A 86 0.11 1.58 -0.96
N ALA A 87 1.05 2.35 -1.50
CA ALA A 87 0.78 3.23 -2.64
C ALA A 87 0.53 2.46 -3.94
N ARG A 88 1.13 1.28 -4.13
CA ARG A 88 0.86 0.43 -5.31
C ARG A 88 -0.47 -0.31 -5.20
N SER A 89 -0.79 -0.79 -4.01
CA SER A 89 -2.11 -1.36 -3.69
C SER A 89 -3.20 -0.31 -3.92
N ARG A 90 -2.99 0.92 -3.45
CA ARG A 90 -3.85 2.07 -3.75
C ARG A 90 -3.99 2.26 -5.26
N ARG A 91 -2.89 2.39 -6.02
CA ARG A 91 -2.92 2.57 -7.48
C ARG A 91 -3.71 1.49 -8.20
N LYS A 92 -3.56 0.23 -7.79
CA LYS A 92 -4.35 -0.91 -8.32
C LYS A 92 -5.86 -0.73 -8.10
N HIS A 93 -6.25 -0.05 -7.03
CA HIS A 93 -7.65 0.21 -6.66
C HIS A 93 -8.13 1.63 -6.97
N ASP A 94 -7.31 2.46 -7.63
CA ASP A 94 -7.62 3.87 -7.89
C ASP A 94 -8.96 4.08 -8.58
N ALA A 95 -9.32 3.22 -9.54
CA ALA A 95 -10.59 3.32 -10.27
C ALA A 95 -11.81 3.10 -9.37
N PHE A 96 -11.69 2.21 -8.37
CA PHE A 96 -12.73 1.98 -7.37
C PHE A 96 -12.81 3.15 -6.39
N ILE A 97 -11.65 3.62 -5.91
CA ILE A 97 -11.55 4.75 -4.98
C ILE A 97 -12.14 6.03 -5.62
N ARG A 98 -11.76 6.33 -6.87
CA ARG A 98 -12.23 7.50 -7.61
C ARG A 98 -13.74 7.49 -7.80
N ALA A 99 -14.32 6.31 -8.07
CA ALA A 99 -15.77 6.18 -8.23
C ALA A 99 -16.53 6.53 -6.94
N GLY A 100 -16.05 6.07 -5.78
CA GLY A 100 -16.66 6.40 -4.48
C GLY A 100 -16.42 7.84 -4.00
N LEU A 101 -15.44 8.53 -4.58
CA LEU A 101 -15.05 9.90 -4.21
C LEU A 101 -15.30 10.92 -5.33
N ALA A 102 -16.20 10.61 -6.27
CA ALA A 102 -16.47 11.46 -7.42
C ALA A 102 -16.84 12.92 -7.06
N PRO A 103 -17.68 13.20 -6.04
CA PRO A 103 -17.94 14.59 -5.61
C PRO A 103 -16.70 15.31 -5.10
N GLN A 104 -15.82 14.62 -4.38
CA GLN A 104 -14.58 15.16 -3.83
C GLN A 104 -13.55 15.40 -4.95
N ALA A 105 -13.54 14.54 -5.97
CA ALA A 105 -12.74 14.74 -7.17
C ALA A 105 -13.18 15.98 -7.95
N ALA A 106 -14.49 16.17 -8.12
CA ALA A 106 -15.05 17.38 -8.74
C ALA A 106 -14.73 18.66 -7.93
N ALA A 107 -14.62 18.54 -6.61
CA ALA A 107 -14.19 19.63 -5.72
C ALA A 107 -12.66 19.84 -5.68
N GLY A 108 -11.88 19.18 -6.54
CA GLY A 108 -10.42 19.34 -6.61
C GLY A 108 -9.66 18.83 -5.39
N LYS A 109 -10.25 17.93 -4.60
CA LYS A 109 -9.59 17.38 -3.41
C LYS A 109 -8.49 16.38 -3.79
N LYS A 110 -7.56 16.19 -2.85
CA LYS A 110 -6.49 15.21 -2.94
C LYS A 110 -6.77 14.05 -2.00
N MET A 111 -6.22 12.90 -2.32
CA MET A 111 -6.12 11.79 -1.38
C MET A 111 -4.88 12.02 -0.51
N GLN A 112 -5.04 11.88 0.80
CA GLN A 112 -3.95 12.01 1.76
C GLN A 112 -3.81 10.72 2.56
N LEU A 113 -2.60 10.19 2.59
CA LEU A 113 -2.20 9.17 3.57
C LEU A 113 -1.96 9.87 4.91
N THR A 114 -2.74 9.52 5.93
CA THR A 114 -2.71 10.14 7.26
C THR A 114 -1.97 9.32 8.31
N LYS A 115 -1.77 8.03 8.05
CA LYS A 115 -1.02 7.13 8.91
C LYS A 115 -0.03 6.36 8.05
N VAL A 116 1.23 6.40 8.46
CA VAL A 116 2.28 5.56 7.89
C VAL A 116 2.68 4.55 8.94
N GLU A 117 2.54 3.27 8.62
CA GLU A 117 3.22 2.19 9.34
C GLU A 117 4.06 1.42 8.32
N GLY A 118 5.28 1.05 8.70
CA GLY A 118 6.26 0.44 7.80
C GLY A 118 7.19 1.46 7.15
N ASN A 119 7.36 1.38 5.83
CA ASN A 119 8.38 2.12 5.09
C ASN A 119 7.75 3.21 4.18
N ASP A 120 7.61 4.44 4.69
CA ASP A 120 7.16 5.62 3.92
C ASP A 120 8.18 6.12 2.90
N LYS A 121 9.45 5.78 3.05
CA LYS A 121 10.51 6.25 2.15
C LYS A 121 10.62 5.41 0.88
N LEU A 122 9.82 4.36 0.76
CA LEU A 122 9.83 3.52 -0.43
C LEU A 122 9.35 4.34 -1.63
N VAL A 123 10.22 4.39 -2.64
CA VAL A 123 9.86 4.87 -3.97
C VAL A 123 10.16 3.74 -4.94
N SER A 124 9.22 3.46 -5.83
CA SER A 124 9.38 2.37 -6.80
C SER A 124 8.76 2.72 -8.13
N GLN A 125 9.32 2.22 -9.23
CA GLN A 125 8.79 2.41 -10.58
C GLN A 125 8.83 1.08 -11.35
N LEU A 126 7.71 0.68 -11.94
CA LEU A 126 7.66 -0.47 -12.84
C LEU A 126 8.34 -0.10 -14.17
N LEU A 127 8.86 -1.11 -14.88
CA LEU A 127 9.41 -0.94 -16.23
C LEU A 127 8.38 -0.35 -17.23
N THR A 128 7.09 -0.50 -16.94
CA THR A 128 5.97 0.02 -17.76
C THR A 128 5.48 1.40 -17.32
N GLU A 129 6.01 1.95 -16.22
CA GLU A 129 5.61 3.26 -15.68
C GLU A 129 6.58 4.36 -16.12
N THR A 130 6.07 5.53 -16.46
CA THR A 130 6.91 6.70 -16.81
C THR A 130 7.28 7.56 -15.61
N VAL A 131 6.56 7.44 -14.50
CA VAL A 131 6.75 8.21 -13.28
C VAL A 131 6.87 7.27 -12.07
N PRO A 132 7.85 7.48 -11.18
CA PRO A 132 7.95 6.73 -9.93
C PRO A 132 6.71 6.87 -9.04
N VAL A 133 6.51 5.87 -8.18
CA VAL A 133 5.46 5.82 -7.17
C VAL A 133 6.13 6.01 -5.81
N ASP A 134 5.81 7.12 -5.16
CA ASP A 134 6.21 7.42 -3.80
C ASP A 134 5.14 6.91 -2.82
N GLU A 135 5.54 6.21 -1.77
CA GLU A 135 4.62 5.72 -0.73
C GLU A 135 3.87 6.86 -0.01
N HIS A 136 4.46 8.06 0.04
CA HIS A 136 3.86 9.24 0.67
C HIS A 136 3.17 10.18 -0.34
N GLU A 137 3.00 9.73 -1.59
CA GLU A 137 2.31 10.50 -2.62
C GLU A 137 0.87 10.81 -2.21
N SER A 138 0.50 12.09 -2.27
CA SER A 138 -0.87 12.57 -2.04
C SER A 138 -1.47 13.10 -3.35
N PRO A 139 -1.87 12.20 -4.27
CA PRO A 139 -2.29 12.60 -5.60
C PRO A 139 -3.64 13.34 -5.54
N PRO A 140 -3.87 14.31 -6.44
CA PRO A 140 -5.21 14.77 -6.76
C PRO A 140 -6.14 13.61 -7.08
N LEU A 141 -7.39 13.67 -6.62
CA LEU A 141 -8.38 12.64 -6.94
C LEU A 141 -8.68 12.57 -8.45
N SER A 142 -8.40 13.65 -9.19
CA SER A 142 -8.45 13.71 -10.66
C SER A 142 -7.44 12.80 -11.34
N ASP A 143 -6.31 12.53 -10.67
CA ASP A 143 -5.15 11.83 -11.25
C ASP A 143 -5.25 10.31 -11.04
N LEU A 144 -6.22 9.86 -10.24
CA LEU A 144 -6.56 8.44 -10.08
C LEU A 144 -7.10 7.86 -11.40
N ALA A 145 -6.91 6.55 -11.59
CA ALA A 145 -7.47 5.83 -12.73
C ALA A 145 -8.98 6.11 -12.94
N ALA A 146 -9.42 6.14 -14.20
CA ALA A 146 -10.81 6.41 -14.55
C ALA A 146 -11.77 5.47 -13.82
N PRO A 147 -12.92 5.96 -13.30
CA PRO A 147 -13.79 5.17 -12.46
C PRO A 147 -14.45 4.03 -13.26
N LEU A 148 -14.56 2.84 -12.64
CA LEU A 148 -15.22 1.68 -13.25
C LEU A 148 -16.75 1.77 -13.22
N TYR A 149 -17.30 2.59 -12.32
CA TYR A 149 -18.72 2.79 -12.11
C TYR A 149 -19.00 4.24 -11.73
N VAL A 150 -20.23 4.68 -11.97
CA VAL A 150 -20.70 6.01 -11.59
C VAL A 150 -21.49 5.87 -10.30
N ALA A 151 -21.16 6.67 -9.29
CA ALA A 151 -21.93 6.69 -8.05
C ALA A 151 -23.30 7.34 -8.27
N GLU A 152 -24.37 6.67 -7.86
CA GLU A 152 -25.69 7.27 -7.78
C GLU A 152 -25.74 8.24 -6.59
N THR A 153 -26.29 9.43 -6.83
CA THR A 153 -26.46 10.44 -5.78
C THR A 153 -27.92 10.48 -5.38
N TYR A 154 -28.17 10.40 -4.07
CA TYR A 154 -29.51 10.46 -3.48
C TYR A 154 -29.61 11.67 -2.56
N ASP A 155 -30.59 12.53 -2.83
CA ASP A 155 -30.89 13.69 -2.00
C ASP A 155 -32.05 13.37 -1.04
N PHE A 156 -31.85 13.64 0.24
CA PHE A 156 -32.86 13.42 1.27
C PHE A 156 -33.25 14.75 1.94
N ALA A 157 -34.55 15.01 2.04
CA ALA A 157 -35.08 16.16 2.79
C ALA A 157 -35.68 15.67 4.12
N VAL A 158 -35.15 16.16 5.25
CA VAL A 158 -35.71 15.89 6.58
C VAL A 158 -36.44 17.12 7.09
N LYS A 159 -37.73 16.98 7.42
CA LYS A 159 -38.47 18.02 8.14
C LYS A 159 -38.09 17.98 9.62
N LEU A 160 -37.37 19.00 10.07
CA LEU A 160 -37.11 19.21 11.49
C LEU A 160 -38.42 19.63 12.18
N ARG A 161 -38.95 18.79 13.09
CA ARG A 161 -40.04 19.17 13.99
C ARG A 161 -39.43 19.72 15.28
N ARG A 162 -39.82 20.93 15.70
CA ARG A 162 -39.54 21.39 17.06
C ARG A 162 -40.40 20.57 18.03
N HIS A 163 -39.78 19.96 19.03
CA HIS A 163 -40.49 19.54 20.23
C HIS A 163 -41.01 20.81 20.92
N GLN A 164 -42.35 20.94 21.00
CA GLN A 164 -43.01 21.87 21.92
C GLN A 164 -43.04 21.26 23.31
#